data_AF-A0A0N0ZUL8-F1
#
_entry.id   AF-A0A0N0ZUL8-F1
#
_cell.length_a   1.000
_cell.length_b   1.000
_cell.length_c   1.000
_cell.angle_alpha   90.00
_cell.angle_beta   90.00
_cell.angle_gamma   90.00
#
_symmetry.space_group_name_H-M   'P 1'
#
loop_
_entity.id
_entity.type
_entity.pdbx_description
1 polymer ?
#
loop_
_entity_poly.entity_id
_entity_poly.type
_entity_poly.pdbx_seq_one_letter_code
_entity_poly.pdbx_strand_id
1 'polypeptide(L)'
;METINKTFELELEGTPVKGIITSLSDDELDGIKNLGSEEYSGAAFKALILTAPELGATYFENETPKVFVVGYKGKEGQLGSIENGEFKPFYSDDMVIRKISLNILEVLMLNDNTGHFKA
;
A
#
# COMPACT_ATOMS: atom_id res chain seq x y z
N MET A 1 11.19 -17.32 -3.60
CA MET A 1 11.13 -16.55 -2.33
C MET A 1 9.76 -16.79 -1.73
N GLU A 2 9.64 -17.11 -0.45
CA GLU A 2 8.34 -17.22 0.20
C GLU A 2 7.70 -15.83 0.28
N THR A 3 6.44 -15.72 -0.16
CA THR A 3 5.65 -14.50 -0.04
C THR A 3 5.35 -14.26 1.44
N ILE A 4 6.05 -13.30 2.06
CA ILE A 4 5.81 -12.96 3.47
C ILE A 4 4.63 -11.99 3.53
N ASN A 5 3.48 -12.50 3.94
CA ASN A 5 2.32 -11.68 4.26
C ASN A 5 2.49 -11.06 5.64
N LYS A 6 2.19 -9.76 5.74
CA LYS A 6 2.04 -9.04 7.02
C LYS A 6 0.59 -8.62 7.17
N THR A 7 0.13 -8.49 8.42
CA THR A 7 -1.23 -8.07 8.69
C THR A 7 -1.23 -6.88 9.63
N PHE A 8 -2.29 -6.09 9.56
CA PHE A 8 -2.51 -4.98 10.47
C PHE A 8 -3.98 -4.86 10.85
N GLU A 9 -4.23 -4.31 12.03
CA GLU A 9 -5.57 -4.00 12.53
C GLU A 9 -5.55 -2.60 13.14
N LEU A 10 -6.56 -1.79 12.82
CA LEU A 10 -6.78 -0.49 13.43
C LEU A 10 -8.28 -0.16 13.49
N GLU A 11 -8.63 0.86 14.26
CA GLU A 11 -9.98 1.40 14.31
C GLU A 11 -10.01 2.80 13.66
N LEU A 12 -10.87 2.98 12.67
CA LEU A 12 -11.09 4.25 11.97
C LEU A 12 -12.54 4.66 12.11
N GLU A 13 -12.80 5.78 12.77
CA GLU A 13 -14.15 6.34 12.91
C GLU A 13 -15.16 5.34 13.52
N GLY A 14 -14.70 4.53 14.48
CA GLY A 14 -15.50 3.47 15.11
C GLY A 14 -15.70 2.23 14.24
N THR A 15 -15.03 2.16 13.08
CA THR A 15 -15.05 1.01 12.16
C THR A 15 -13.75 0.22 12.27
N PRO A 16 -13.80 -1.10 12.53
CA PRO A 16 -12.61 -1.95 12.49
C PRO A 16 -12.11 -2.09 11.06
N VAL A 17 -10.80 -1.87 10.90
CA VAL A 17 -10.09 -2.01 9.64
C VAL A 17 -9.02 -3.08 9.82
N LYS A 18 -9.03 -4.06 8.93
CA LYS A 18 -7.98 -5.08 8.84
C LYS A 18 -7.32 -4.99 7.49
N GLY A 19 -6.03 -5.26 7.44
CA GLY A 19 -5.34 -5.33 6.15
C GLY A 19 -4.26 -6.38 6.09
N ILE A 20 -3.97 -6.78 4.86
CA ILE A 20 -2.90 -7.71 4.50
C ILE A 20 -1.96 -6.96 3.56
N ILE A 21 -0.67 -6.97 3.90
CA ILE A 21 0.40 -6.38 3.13
C ILE A 21 1.24 -7.52 2.56
N THR A 22 1.46 -7.49 1.26
CA THR A 22 2.20 -8.52 0.53
C THR A 22 3.17 -7.82 -0.41
N SER A 23 4.42 -8.27 -0.49
CA SER A 23 5.35 -7.75 -1.50
C SER A 23 4.83 -8.00 -2.91
N LEU A 24 5.00 -7.04 -3.81
CA LEU A 24 4.79 -7.28 -5.25
C LEU A 24 5.93 -8.14 -5.79
N SER A 25 5.65 -9.05 -6.73
CA SER A 25 6.71 -9.71 -7.49
C SER A 25 7.34 -8.74 -8.51
N ASP A 26 8.54 -9.07 -8.99
CA ASP A 26 9.20 -8.30 -10.06
C ASP A 26 8.30 -8.19 -11.30
N ASP A 27 7.67 -9.28 -11.73
CA ASP A 27 6.73 -9.29 -12.87
C ASP A 27 5.51 -8.37 -12.65
N GLU A 28 5.00 -8.31 -11.42
CA GLU A 28 3.89 -7.40 -11.07
C GLU A 28 4.33 -5.94 -11.08
N LEU A 29 5.54 -5.67 -10.60
CA LEU A 29 6.12 -4.32 -10.57
C LEU A 29 6.41 -3.80 -11.98
N ASP A 30 7.00 -4.64 -12.84
CA ASP A 30 7.28 -4.33 -14.25
C ASP A 30 6.00 -4.04 -15.05
N GLY A 31 4.88 -4.64 -14.64
CA GLY A 31 3.56 -4.36 -15.20
C GLY A 31 3.01 -2.95 -14.88
N ILE A 32 3.60 -2.23 -13.93
CA ILE A 32 3.17 -0.90 -13.50
C ILE A 32 4.08 0.16 -14.13
N LYS A 33 3.59 0.80 -15.19
CA LYS A 33 4.37 1.67 -16.09
C LYS A 33 5.18 2.77 -15.41
N ASN A 34 4.67 3.30 -14.30
CA ASN A 34 5.26 4.41 -13.56
C ASN A 34 5.92 3.99 -12.23
N LEU A 35 6.11 2.69 -12.01
CA LEU A 35 6.90 2.14 -10.91
C LEU A 35 8.06 1.26 -11.40
N GLY A 36 8.03 0.77 -12.65
CA GLY A 36 9.09 -0.06 -13.25
C GLY A 36 10.39 0.69 -13.64
N SER A 37 10.52 1.99 -13.38
CA SER A 37 11.77 2.74 -13.61
C SER A 37 12.63 2.79 -12.34
N GLU A 38 13.95 2.68 -12.49
CA GLU A 38 14.93 2.70 -11.38
C GLU A 38 14.76 3.87 -10.38
N GLU A 39 14.14 4.98 -10.79
CA GLU A 39 13.81 6.12 -9.92
C GLU A 39 12.82 5.80 -8.77
N TYR A 40 12.03 4.74 -8.88
CA TYR A 40 11.05 4.34 -7.86
C TYR A 40 11.43 3.05 -7.16
N SER A 41 12.73 2.76 -7.02
CA SER A 41 13.30 1.62 -6.28
C SER A 41 12.97 1.59 -4.78
N GLY A 42 11.93 2.31 -4.36
CA GLY A 42 11.31 2.14 -3.06
C GLY A 42 10.42 0.90 -3.07
N ALA A 43 10.35 0.25 -1.91
CA ALA A 43 9.58 -0.95 -1.70
C ALA A 43 8.09 -0.75 -2.04
N ALA A 44 7.58 -1.52 -3.01
CA ALA A 44 6.18 -1.52 -3.41
C ALA A 44 5.47 -2.79 -2.91
N PHE A 45 4.31 -2.60 -2.30
CA PHE A 45 3.54 -3.66 -1.67
C PHE A 45 2.10 -3.63 -2.14
N LYS A 46 1.53 -4.82 -2.36
CA LYS A 46 0.10 -5.00 -2.44
C LYS A 46 -0.51 -4.88 -1.05
N ALA A 47 -1.59 -4.11 -0.92
CA ALA A 47 -2.35 -3.94 0.29
C ALA A 47 -3.82 -4.31 0.04
N LEU A 48 -4.30 -5.35 0.70
CA LEU A 48 -5.74 -5.64 0.79
C LEU A 48 -6.27 -5.01 2.08
N ILE A 49 -7.38 -4.28 2.00
CA ILE A 49 -7.98 -3.56 3.12
C ILE A 49 -9.43 -3.99 3.23
N LEU A 50 -9.82 -4.44 4.42
CA LEU A 50 -11.13 -4.97 4.75
C LEU A 50 -11.73 -4.13 5.89
N THR A 51 -12.97 -3.70 5.72
CA THR A 51 -13.70 -2.88 6.70
C THR A 51 -15.11 -3.41 6.88
N ALA A 52 -15.60 -3.51 8.12
CA ALA A 52 -16.98 -3.93 8.40
C ALA A 52 -17.59 -3.07 9.54
N PRO A 53 -18.60 -2.21 9.30
CA PRO A 53 -19.22 -1.90 7.99
C PRO A 53 -18.21 -1.27 7.01
N GLU A 54 -18.56 -1.18 5.72
CA GLU A 54 -17.70 -0.51 4.74
C GLU A 54 -17.46 0.94 5.16
N LEU A 55 -16.19 1.36 5.19
CA LEU A 55 -15.87 2.78 5.31
C LEU A 55 -16.38 3.46 4.04
N GLY A 56 -17.28 4.43 4.19
CA GLY A 56 -17.92 5.16 3.06
C GLY A 56 -16.98 6.03 2.23
N ALA A 57 -15.67 5.79 2.30
CA ALA A 57 -14.70 6.42 1.44
C ALA A 57 -14.61 5.61 0.13
N THR A 58 -14.76 6.29 -1.00
CA THR A 58 -14.75 5.72 -2.37
C THR A 58 -13.51 4.86 -2.68
N TYR A 59 -12.47 4.97 -1.86
CA TYR A 59 -11.24 4.18 -1.96
C TYR A 59 -11.40 2.71 -1.56
N PHE A 60 -12.37 2.36 -0.72
CA PHE A 60 -12.50 1.02 -0.13
C PHE A 60 -13.73 0.24 -0.60
N GLU A 61 -14.48 0.78 -1.56
CA GLU A 61 -15.73 0.22 -2.10
C GLU A 61 -15.56 -1.12 -2.85
N ASN A 62 -14.34 -1.66 -2.96
CA ASN A 62 -14.09 -2.93 -3.65
C ASN A 62 -12.90 -3.68 -3.02
N GLU A 63 -12.93 -5.02 -3.11
CA GLU A 63 -11.80 -5.94 -2.90
C GLU A 63 -10.60 -5.70 -3.85
N THR A 64 -10.59 -4.57 -4.57
CA THR A 64 -9.50 -4.18 -5.45
C THR A 64 -8.22 -4.03 -4.63
N PRO A 65 -7.17 -4.80 -4.95
CA PRO A 65 -5.89 -4.67 -4.29
C PRO A 65 -5.35 -3.26 -4.48
N LYS A 66 -4.95 -2.65 -3.36
CA LYS A 66 -4.28 -1.36 -3.34
C LYS A 66 -2.78 -1.57 -3.44
N VAL A 67 -2.06 -0.53 -3.79
CA VAL A 67 -0.60 -0.53 -3.80
C VAL A 67 -0.11 0.52 -2.82
N PHE A 68 0.83 0.14 -1.98
CA PHE A 68 1.56 1.02 -1.09
C PHE A 68 3.00 1.12 -1.57
N VAL A 69 3.48 2.34 -1.79
CA VAL A 69 4.84 2.61 -2.29
C VAL A 69 5.58 3.47 -1.28
N VAL A 70 6.72 2.96 -0.80
CA VAL A 70 7.66 3.71 0.03
C VAL A 70 8.47 4.66 -0.86
N GLY A 71 8.69 5.91 -0.45
CA GLY A 71 9.54 6.84 -1.20
C GLY A 71 8.91 7.47 -2.45
N TYR A 72 7.63 7.20 -2.76
CA TYR A 72 7.01 7.67 -3.99
C TYR A 72 7.04 9.21 -4.10
N LYS A 73 7.82 9.73 -5.06
CA LYS A 73 8.06 11.17 -5.26
C LYS A 73 8.52 11.90 -3.99
N GLY A 74 9.39 11.25 -3.20
CA GLY A 74 9.97 11.83 -1.98
C GLY A 74 9.07 11.77 -0.74
N LYS A 75 7.92 11.09 -0.80
CA LYS A 75 7.05 10.83 0.36
C LYS A 75 7.46 9.55 1.08
N GLU A 76 7.32 9.52 2.40
CA GLU A 76 7.67 8.34 3.22
C GLU A 76 6.87 7.09 2.83
N GLY A 77 5.58 7.25 2.53
CA GLY A 77 4.72 6.17 2.09
C GLY A 77 3.44 6.70 1.45
N GLN A 78 3.01 6.06 0.37
CA GLN A 78 1.84 6.50 -0.38
C GLN A 78 0.99 5.29 -0.78
N LEU A 79 -0.26 5.29 -0.32
CA LEU A 79 -1.28 4.34 -0.74
C LEU A 79 -1.97 4.82 -2.02
N GLY A 80 -2.36 3.90 -2.89
CA GLY A 80 -3.06 4.17 -4.13
C GLY A 80 -3.66 2.93 -4.79
N SER A 81 -4.21 3.12 -5.98
CA SER A 81 -4.76 2.09 -6.86
C SER A 81 -3.88 1.92 -8.10
N ILE A 82 -4.08 0.80 -8.82
CA ILE A 82 -3.60 0.67 -10.20
C ILE A 82 -4.77 0.96 -11.13
N GLU A 83 -4.59 1.98 -11.99
CA GLU A 83 -5.57 2.40 -12.98
C GLU A 83 -4.90 2.46 -14.34
N ASN A 84 -5.43 1.73 -15.32
CA ASN A 84 -4.88 1.65 -16.69
C ASN A 84 -3.37 1.29 -16.75
N GLY A 85 -2.91 0.46 -15.81
CA GLY A 85 -1.52 0.02 -15.69
C GLY A 85 -0.58 1.05 -15.05
N GLU A 86 -1.11 2.08 -14.40
CA GLU A 86 -0.33 3.08 -13.67
C GLU A 86 -0.76 3.16 -12.21
N PHE A 87 0.21 3.34 -11.32
CA PHE A 87 -0.04 3.68 -9.93
C PHE A 87 -0.61 5.10 -9.82
N LYS A 88 -1.80 5.21 -9.25
CA LYS A 88 -2.48 6.47 -8.92
C LYS A 88 -2.56 6.61 -7.40
N PRO A 89 -1.80 7.53 -6.80
CA PRO A 89 -1.85 7.73 -5.36
C PRO A 89 -3.21 8.31 -4.95
N PHE A 90 -3.75 7.83 -3.83
CA PHE A 90 -4.92 8.46 -3.22
C PHE A 90 -4.57 9.83 -2.65
N TYR A 91 -5.57 10.71 -2.56
CA TYR A 91 -5.40 12.07 -2.03
C TYR A 91 -4.82 12.02 -0.61
N SER A 92 -3.63 12.57 -0.42
CA SER A 92 -2.90 12.47 0.86
C SER A 92 -3.49 13.29 2.00
N ASP A 93 -4.42 14.20 1.71
CA ASP A 93 -5.11 15.01 2.71
C ASP A 93 -6.31 14.27 3.34
N ASP A 94 -6.69 13.11 2.77
CA ASP A 94 -7.70 12.25 3.37
C ASP A 94 -7.15 11.57 4.63
N MET A 95 -7.81 11.83 5.77
CA MET A 95 -7.36 11.34 7.08
C MET A 95 -7.41 9.81 7.18
N VAL A 96 -8.37 9.15 6.53
CA VAL A 96 -8.49 7.68 6.52
C VAL A 96 -7.30 7.09 5.76
N ILE A 97 -7.03 7.62 4.56
CA ILE A 97 -5.87 7.21 3.74
C ILE A 97 -4.56 7.42 4.50
N ARG A 98 -4.40 8.57 5.17
CA ARG A 98 -3.19 8.88 5.92
C ARG A 98 -2.98 7.94 7.10
N LYS A 99 -4.03 7.64 7.87
CA LYS A 99 -3.93 6.72 9.02
C LYS A 99 -3.58 5.30 8.58
N ILE A 100 -4.19 4.82 7.50
CA ILE A 100 -3.85 3.50 6.94
C ILE A 100 -2.41 3.49 6.44
N SER A 101 -1.99 4.53 5.71
CA SER A 101 -0.62 4.63 5.18
C SER A 101 0.44 4.61 6.30
N LEU A 102 0.19 5.33 7.39
CA LEU A 102 1.07 5.34 8.57
C LEU A 102 1.14 3.96 9.23
N ASN A 103 0.00 3.28 9.36
CA ASN A 103 -0.05 1.96 9.99
C ASN A 103 0.65 0.89 9.13
N ILE A 104 0.49 0.95 7.80
CA ILE A 104 1.26 0.10 6.87
C ILE A 104 2.76 0.36 7.04
N LEU A 105 3.18 1.63 7.06
CA LEU A 105 4.59 1.99 7.24
C LEU A 105 5.16 1.46 8.56
N GLU A 106 4.44 1.63 9.66
CA GLU A 106 4.82 1.11 10.98
C GLU A 106 5.00 -0.41 10.96
N VAL A 107 4.06 -1.14 10.36
CA VAL A 107 4.17 -2.61 10.22
C VAL A 107 5.39 -3.00 9.39
N LEU A 108 5.67 -2.29 8.30
CA LEU A 108 6.85 -2.57 7.48
C LEU A 108 8.16 -2.30 8.23
N MET A 109 8.25 -1.19 8.97
CA MET A 109 9.43 -0.83 9.76
C MET A 109 9.69 -1.80 10.91
N LEU A 110 8.64 -2.23 11.63
CA LEU A 110 8.77 -3.18 12.76
C LEU A 110 9.20 -4.58 12.32
N ASN A 111 8.94 -4.93 11.05
CA ASN A 111 9.21 -6.26 10.51
C ASN A 111 10.51 -6.33 9.69
N ASP A 112 11.34 -5.29 9.70
CA ASP A 112 12.56 -5.17 8.89
C ASP A 112 12.32 -5.48 7.40
N ASN A 113 11.09 -5.20 6.92
CA ASN A 113 10.67 -5.64 5.60
C ASN A 113 11.11 -4.58 4.58
N THR A 114 12.32 -4.78 4.08
CA THR A 114 13.03 -3.87 3.19
C THR A 114 12.49 -3.80 1.77
N GLY A 115 11.56 -4.69 1.40
CA GLY A 115 10.93 -4.80 0.08
C GLY A 115 11.84 -4.36 -1.06
N HIS A 116 12.88 -5.14 -1.35
CA HIS A 116 13.88 -4.79 -2.36
C HIS A 116 14.47 -3.37 -2.23
N PHE A 117 15.32 -3.14 -1.23
CA PHE A 117 16.41 -2.18 -1.42
C PHE A 117 17.34 -2.75 -2.50
N LYS A 118 17.14 -2.35 -3.76
CA LYS A 118 18.27 -2.41 -4.70
C LYS A 118 19.26 -1.34 -4.20
N ALA A 119 20.31 -1.82 -3.54
CA ALA A 119 21.50 -1.02 -3.21
C ALA A 119 22.16 -0.51 -4.50
#